data_AF-A0A0K2VY34-F1
#
_entry.id   AF-A0A0K2VY34-F1
#
_cell.length_a   1.000
_cell.length_b   1.000
_cell.length_c   1.000
_cell.angle_alpha   90.00
_cell.angle_beta   90.00
_cell.angle_gamma   90.00
#
_symmetry.space_group_name_H-M   'P 1'
#
loop_
_entity.id
_entity.type
_entity.pdbx_description
1 polymer ?
#
loop_
_entity_poly.entity_id
_entity_poly.type
_entity_poly.pdbx_seq_one_letter_code
_entity_poly.pdbx_strand_id
1 'polypeptide(L)'
;MKILTIGMTLAMLAGTAQAADCVDGKSAKAGFVLEKPGIRSEFRPAPGGMIAVANKYESDSPQTQYLYAGLIEVFRDSDTGRLSMIPLGDLKKLFPLKAGAKSKTEFVRLSSKKAPKGTETLALAVKGKDSYKLGDCK
;
A
#
# COMPACT_ATOMS: atom_id res chain seq x y z
N MET A 1 21.83 64.18 3.73
CA MET A 1 21.51 62.79 3.34
C MET A 1 21.76 61.88 4.55
N LYS A 2 20.72 61.26 5.11
CA LYS A 2 20.84 60.27 6.19
C LYS A 2 20.48 58.91 5.59
N ILE A 3 21.44 57.98 5.59
CA ILE A 3 21.26 56.61 5.13
C ILE A 3 20.62 55.84 6.27
N LEU A 4 19.37 55.40 6.11
CA LEU A 4 18.74 54.43 7.01
C LEU A 4 19.12 53.02 6.55
N THR A 5 19.94 52.35 7.33
CA THR A 5 20.23 50.92 7.15
C THR A 5 19.09 50.11 7.79
N ILE A 6 18.18 49.58 6.98
CA ILE A 6 17.13 48.67 7.44
C ILE A 6 17.73 47.26 7.48
N GLY A 7 18.04 46.77 8.68
CA GLY A 7 18.46 45.39 8.91
C GLY A 7 17.26 44.45 8.80
N MET A 8 17.20 43.67 7.72
CA MET A 8 16.20 42.62 7.53
C MET A 8 16.62 41.39 8.35
N THR A 9 15.97 41.16 9.49
CA THR A 9 16.17 39.94 10.29
C THR A 9 15.41 38.79 9.61
N LEU A 10 16.15 37.90 8.96
CA LEU A 10 15.62 36.67 8.39
C LEU A 10 15.40 35.67 9.54
N ALA A 11 14.19 35.61 10.08
CA ALA A 11 13.79 34.58 11.02
C ALA A 11 13.77 33.22 10.31
N MET A 12 14.83 32.43 10.48
CA MET A 12 14.84 31.04 10.06
C MET A 12 13.83 30.27 10.92
N LEU A 13 12.62 30.07 10.39
CA LEU A 13 11.67 29.09 10.90
C LEU A 13 12.29 27.71 10.68
N ALA A 14 13.01 27.22 11.68
CA ALA A 14 13.39 25.82 11.77
C ALA A 14 12.11 25.00 11.93
N GLY A 15 11.51 24.60 10.80
CA GLY A 15 10.46 23.61 10.78
C GLY A 15 11.03 22.31 11.31
N THR A 16 10.73 21.96 12.56
CA THR A 16 10.89 20.59 13.03
C THR A 16 10.07 19.73 12.07
N ALA A 17 10.73 18.90 11.28
CA ALA A 17 10.06 17.86 10.53
C ALA A 17 9.38 16.94 11.56
N GLN A 18 8.12 17.22 11.86
CA GLN A 18 7.34 16.37 12.75
C GLN A 18 7.12 15.08 11.96
N ALA A 19 7.79 14.01 12.40
CA ALA A 19 7.44 12.68 11.94
C ALA A 19 5.93 12.52 12.11
N ALA A 20 5.23 12.13 11.05
CA ALA A 20 3.80 11.91 11.13
C ALA A 20 3.49 10.91 12.26
N ASP A 21 2.35 11.11 12.94
CA ASP A 21 1.92 10.19 13.99
C ASP A 21 1.91 8.75 13.49
N CYS A 22 2.23 7.82 14.38
CA CYS A 22 2.18 6.40 14.08
C CYS A 22 0.80 5.99 13.57
N VAL A 23 0.80 5.27 12.45
CA VAL A 23 -0.44 4.76 11.85
C VAL A 23 -1.04 3.71 12.78
N ASP A 24 -2.32 3.88 13.12
CA ASP A 24 -3.10 2.94 13.92
C ASP A 24 -4.35 2.50 13.15
N GLY A 25 -5.13 1.58 13.72
CA GLY A 25 -6.34 1.07 13.06
C GLY A 25 -7.43 2.12 12.80
N LYS A 26 -7.37 3.29 13.45
CA LYS A 26 -8.30 4.40 13.25
C LYS A 26 -7.79 5.33 12.15
N SER A 27 -6.53 5.76 12.21
CA SER A 27 -5.93 6.66 11.22
C SER A 27 -5.75 5.96 9.86
N ALA A 28 -5.47 4.66 9.85
CA ALA A 28 -5.36 3.86 8.62
C ALA A 28 -6.65 3.88 7.76
N LYS A 29 -7.81 4.16 8.35
CA LYS A 29 -9.07 4.28 7.60
C LYS A 29 -9.10 5.46 6.64
N ALA A 30 -8.31 6.50 6.88
CA ALA A 30 -8.13 7.62 5.96
C ALA A 30 -7.06 7.34 4.89
N GLY A 31 -6.30 6.25 5.05
CA GLY A 31 -5.08 5.98 4.32
C GLY A 31 -3.83 6.45 5.07
N PHE A 32 -2.67 6.03 4.58
CA PHE A 32 -1.37 6.36 5.16
C PHE A 32 -0.25 6.21 4.12
N VAL A 33 0.92 6.78 4.42
CA VAL A 33 2.12 6.68 3.59
C VAL A 33 3.20 5.95 4.36
N LEU A 34 3.85 4.99 3.70
CA LEU A 34 5.09 4.40 4.14
C LEU A 34 6.21 4.92 3.25
N GLU A 35 7.24 5.50 3.86
CA GLU A 35 8.34 6.11 3.13
C GLU A 35 9.68 5.73 3.76
N LYS A 36 10.64 5.40 2.89
CA LYS A 36 12.06 5.31 3.21
C LYS A 36 12.84 5.87 2.02
N PRO A 37 14.14 6.18 2.14
CA PRO A 37 14.93 6.67 1.02
C PRO A 37 14.73 5.81 -0.24
N GLY A 38 14.35 6.45 -1.34
CA GLY A 38 14.13 5.83 -2.65
C GLY A 38 12.80 5.07 -2.83
N ILE A 39 11.95 4.92 -1.80
CA ILE A 39 10.67 4.20 -1.91
C ILE A 39 9.58 4.91 -1.11
N ARG A 40 8.45 5.21 -1.78
CA ARG A 40 7.24 5.75 -1.15
C ARG A 40 6.03 4.92 -1.59
N SER A 41 5.27 4.41 -0.63
CA SER A 41 4.03 3.66 -0.85
C SER A 41 2.88 4.36 -0.14
N GLU A 42 1.89 4.78 -0.90
CA GLU A 42 0.70 5.43 -0.37
C GLU A 42 -0.51 4.51 -0.45
N PHE A 43 -1.10 4.23 0.70
CA PHE A 43 -2.24 3.33 0.88
C PHE A 43 -3.50 4.15 1.08
N ARG A 44 -4.52 3.92 0.25
CA ARG A 44 -5.83 4.57 0.39
C ARG A 44 -6.97 3.56 0.27
N PRO A 45 -8.07 3.73 1.02
CA PRO A 45 -9.27 2.93 0.81
C PRO A 45 -9.77 3.08 -0.64
N ALA A 46 -10.23 1.97 -1.21
CA ALA A 46 -10.91 1.93 -2.49
C ALA A 46 -12.22 1.12 -2.37
N PRO A 47 -13.19 1.32 -3.28
CA PRO A 47 -14.45 0.60 -3.25
C PRO A 47 -14.28 -0.94 -3.25
N GLY A 48 -15.28 -1.65 -2.72
CA GLY A 48 -15.31 -3.12 -2.76
C GLY A 48 -14.42 -3.81 -1.71
N GLY A 49 -13.99 -3.10 -0.66
CA GLY A 49 -13.07 -3.64 0.35
C GLY A 49 -11.61 -3.70 -0.13
N MET A 50 -11.30 -2.88 -1.12
CA MET A 50 -9.97 -2.77 -1.72
C MET A 50 -9.14 -1.70 -1.04
N ILE A 51 -7.82 -1.84 -1.13
CA ILE A 51 -6.84 -0.80 -0.81
C ILE A 51 -6.10 -0.49 -2.10
N ALA A 52 -6.16 0.77 -2.54
CA ALA A 52 -5.32 1.28 -3.61
C ALA A 52 -3.94 1.60 -3.04
N VAL A 53 -2.89 1.15 -3.71
CA VAL A 53 -1.50 1.40 -3.33
C VAL A 53 -0.79 2.09 -4.49
N ALA A 54 -0.36 3.32 -4.27
CA ALA A 54 0.49 4.05 -5.21
C ALA A 54 1.94 3.95 -4.74
N ASN A 55 2.76 3.23 -5.49
CA ASN A 55 4.18 3.06 -5.22
C ASN A 55 5.00 3.96 -6.14
N LYS A 56 5.94 4.69 -5.55
CA LYS A 56 7.02 5.39 -6.24
C LYS A 56 8.34 4.77 -5.82
N TYR A 57 9.17 4.47 -6.81
CA TYR A 57 10.51 3.93 -6.64
C TYR A 57 11.54 4.89 -7.24
N GLU A 58 12.78 4.78 -6.80
CA GLU A 58 13.92 5.56 -7.32
C GLU A 58 14.18 5.32 -8.81
N SER A 59 13.81 4.14 -9.33
CA SER A 59 13.90 3.79 -10.76
C SER A 59 12.91 4.55 -11.65
N ASP A 60 12.08 5.43 -11.08
CA ASP A 60 11.06 6.24 -11.75
C ASP A 60 10.05 5.43 -12.58
N SER A 61 9.82 4.17 -12.20
CA SER A 61 8.74 3.33 -12.73
C SER A 61 7.65 3.16 -11.66
N PRO A 62 6.71 4.11 -11.55
CA PRO A 62 5.66 4.05 -10.56
C PRO A 62 4.75 2.85 -10.81
N GLN A 63 4.13 2.37 -9.74
CA GLN A 63 3.22 1.24 -9.79
C GLN A 63 1.96 1.55 -9.00
N THR A 64 0.80 1.30 -9.61
CA THR A 64 -0.49 1.30 -8.92
C THR A 64 -0.93 -0.13 -8.70
N GLN A 65 -1.31 -0.48 -7.47
CA GLN A 65 -1.85 -1.79 -7.12
C GLN A 65 -3.22 -1.64 -6.47
N TYR A 66 -4.06 -2.65 -6.61
CA TYR A 66 -5.28 -2.79 -5.82
C TYR A 66 -5.24 -4.12 -5.08
N LEU A 67 -5.33 -4.05 -3.75
CA LEU A 67 -5.28 -5.20 -2.85
C LEU A 67 -6.63 -5.41 -2.18
N TYR A 68 -7.24 -6.58 -2.33
CA TYR A 68 -8.44 -6.95 -1.59
C TYR A 68 -8.07 -7.19 -0.12
N ALA A 69 -8.79 -6.50 0.78
CA ALA A 69 -8.53 -6.45 2.22
C ALA A 69 -7.07 -6.10 2.57
N GLY A 70 -6.35 -5.38 1.69
CA GLY A 70 -4.94 -5.04 1.88
C GLY A 70 -3.95 -6.20 1.74
N LEU A 71 -4.41 -7.41 1.39
CA LEU A 71 -3.57 -8.62 1.38
C LEU A 71 -3.43 -9.25 -0.01
N ILE A 72 -4.53 -9.34 -0.76
CA ILE A 72 -4.57 -10.12 -2.00
C ILE A 72 -4.55 -9.15 -3.19
N GLU A 73 -3.47 -9.16 -3.97
CA GLU A 73 -3.39 -8.35 -5.19
C GLU A 73 -4.41 -8.83 -6.23
N VAL A 74 -5.28 -7.93 -6.68
CA VAL A 74 -6.23 -8.19 -7.78
C VAL A 74 -5.86 -7.47 -9.06
N PHE A 75 -5.11 -6.37 -8.96
CA PHE A 75 -4.72 -5.58 -10.11
C PHE A 75 -3.40 -4.88 -9.84
N ARG A 76 -2.58 -4.77 -10.87
CA ARG A 76 -1.37 -3.96 -10.88
C ARG A 76 -1.16 -3.35 -12.26
N ASP A 77 -0.84 -2.06 -12.25
CA ASP A 77 -0.39 -1.31 -13.40
C ASP A 77 0.99 -0.70 -13.11
N SER A 78 1.93 -0.95 -14.01
CA SER A 78 3.24 -0.31 -14.08
C SER A 78 3.77 -0.35 -15.50
N ASP A 79 4.76 0.50 -15.81
CA ASP A 79 5.38 0.54 -17.14
C ASP A 79 6.05 -0.81 -17.51
N THR A 80 6.48 -1.56 -16.49
CA THR A 80 7.06 -2.90 -16.64
C THR A 80 6.01 -3.98 -16.95
N GLY A 81 4.73 -3.74 -16.65
CA GLY A 81 3.65 -4.66 -16.99
C GLY A 81 2.34 -4.43 -16.23
N ARG A 82 1.25 -4.82 -16.88
CA ARG A 82 -0.10 -4.86 -16.32
C ARG A 82 -0.52 -6.29 -16.04
N LEU A 83 -1.15 -6.52 -14.89
CA LEU A 83 -1.81 -7.78 -14.59
C LEU A 83 -3.13 -7.55 -13.86
N SER A 84 -4.07 -8.46 -14.09
CA SER A 84 -5.31 -8.59 -13.34
C SER A 84 -5.45 -10.03 -12.87
N MET A 85 -5.72 -10.21 -11.58
CA MET A 85 -6.08 -11.51 -11.01
C MET A 85 -7.60 -11.56 -10.89
N ILE A 86 -8.25 -12.36 -11.75
CA ILE A 86 -9.70 -12.55 -11.70
C ILE A 86 -10.00 -13.70 -10.74
N PRO A 87 -10.60 -13.45 -9.56
CA PRO A 87 -10.95 -14.53 -8.65
C PRO A 87 -12.09 -15.36 -9.26
N LEU A 88 -11.97 -16.68 -9.19
CA LEU A 88 -13.02 -17.62 -9.61
C LEU A 88 -14.02 -17.93 -8.48
N GLY A 89 -13.78 -17.37 -7.29
CA GLY A 89 -14.65 -17.48 -6.12
C GLY A 89 -14.84 -16.15 -5.40
N ASP A 90 -15.67 -16.16 -4.36
CA ASP A 90 -15.92 -14.98 -3.55
C ASP A 90 -14.79 -14.75 -2.53
N LEU A 91 -13.95 -13.73 -2.79
CA LEU A 91 -12.85 -13.35 -1.91
C LEU A 91 -13.29 -12.96 -0.50
N LYS A 92 -14.54 -12.51 -0.31
CA LYS A 92 -15.08 -12.17 1.02
C LYS A 92 -15.05 -13.37 1.96
N LYS A 93 -15.17 -14.59 1.44
CA LYS A 93 -15.16 -15.84 2.23
C LYS A 93 -13.79 -16.16 2.83
N LEU A 94 -12.73 -15.49 2.39
CA LEU A 94 -11.39 -15.64 2.97
C LEU A 94 -11.23 -14.87 4.29
N PHE A 95 -12.12 -13.93 4.57
CA PHE A 95 -12.02 -13.03 5.72
C PHE A 95 -13.23 -13.17 6.66
N PRO A 96 -13.06 -12.91 7.97
CA PRO A 96 -11.81 -12.59 8.65
C PRO A 96 -10.86 -13.80 8.73
N LEU A 97 -9.55 -13.52 8.77
CA LEU A 97 -8.52 -14.56 8.92
C LEU A 97 -8.56 -15.11 10.36
N LYS A 98 -9.11 -16.31 10.53
CA LYS A 98 -9.23 -16.98 11.84
C LYS A 98 -8.04 -17.91 12.06
N ALA A 99 -7.43 -17.88 13.26
CA ALA A 99 -6.35 -18.79 13.61
C ALA A 99 -6.76 -20.27 13.42
N GLY A 100 -5.89 -21.07 12.84
CA GLY A 100 -6.12 -22.46 12.46
C GLY A 100 -6.87 -22.65 11.14
N ALA A 101 -7.46 -21.60 10.56
CA ALA A 101 -8.22 -21.73 9.31
C ALA A 101 -7.30 -22.00 8.12
N LYS A 102 -7.81 -22.83 7.19
CA LYS A 102 -7.21 -23.08 5.88
C LYS A 102 -8.24 -22.75 4.83
N SER A 103 -7.87 -21.96 3.83
CA SER A 103 -8.72 -21.60 2.71
C SER A 103 -7.95 -21.68 1.40
N LYS A 104 -8.66 -21.97 0.33
CA LYS A 104 -8.14 -21.93 -1.04
C LYS A 104 -9.05 -21.05 -1.88
N THR A 105 -8.45 -20.28 -2.77
CA THR A 105 -9.17 -19.57 -3.84
C THR A 105 -8.38 -19.74 -5.12
N GLU A 106 -9.09 -19.79 -6.23
CA GLU A 106 -8.48 -19.87 -7.56
C GLU A 106 -8.62 -18.54 -8.28
N PHE A 107 -7.64 -18.26 -9.13
CA PHE A 107 -7.58 -17.06 -9.94
C PHE A 107 -7.26 -17.43 -11.39
N VAL A 108 -7.69 -16.58 -12.31
CA VAL A 108 -7.13 -16.50 -13.65
C VAL A 108 -6.30 -15.23 -13.73
N ARG A 109 -5.01 -15.38 -14.05
CA ARG A 109 -4.12 -14.24 -14.30
C ARG A 109 -4.26 -13.78 -15.74
N LEU A 110 -4.73 -12.55 -15.91
CA LEU A 110 -4.70 -11.83 -17.18
C LEU A 110 -3.44 -10.95 -17.23
N SER A 111 -2.78 -10.94 -18.38
CA SER A 111 -1.65 -10.04 -18.66
C SER A 111 -1.76 -9.49 -20.07
N SER A 112 -1.21 -8.31 -20.33
CA SER A 112 -1.26 -7.70 -21.66
C SER A 112 -0.39 -8.41 -22.71
N LYS A 113 0.59 -9.21 -22.28
CA LYS A 113 1.60 -9.81 -23.18
C LYS A 113 1.34 -11.28 -23.51
N LYS A 114 0.55 -11.99 -22.70
CA LYS A 114 0.37 -13.44 -22.82
C LYS A 114 -1.05 -13.86 -22.44
N ALA A 115 -1.62 -14.79 -23.20
CA ALA A 115 -2.86 -15.45 -22.83
C ALA A 115 -2.71 -16.22 -21.51
N PRO A 116 -3.78 -16.35 -20.71
CA PRO A 116 -3.75 -17.15 -19.50
C PRO A 116 -3.42 -18.61 -19.81
N LYS A 117 -2.53 -19.22 -19.02
CA LYS A 117 -2.12 -20.61 -19.19
C LYS A 117 -2.95 -21.61 -18.37
N GLY A 118 -3.84 -21.12 -17.50
CA GLY A 118 -4.63 -21.93 -16.59
C GLY A 118 -5.06 -21.14 -15.36
N THR A 119 -5.50 -21.86 -14.34
CA THR A 119 -5.85 -21.30 -13.03
C THR A 119 -4.64 -21.31 -12.09
N GLU A 120 -4.57 -20.29 -11.22
CA GLU A 120 -3.59 -20.19 -10.14
C GLU A 120 -4.31 -20.35 -8.80
N THR A 121 -3.82 -21.21 -7.92
CA THR A 121 -4.39 -21.41 -6.58
C THR A 121 -3.63 -20.59 -5.53
N LEU A 122 -4.34 -19.74 -4.79
CA LEU A 122 -3.85 -19.16 -3.54
C LEU A 122 -4.36 -20.02 -2.37
N ALA A 123 -3.44 -20.64 -1.65
CA ALA A 123 -3.73 -21.35 -0.41
C ALA A 123 -3.28 -20.50 0.79
N LEU A 124 -4.22 -20.15 1.66
CA LEU A 124 -3.96 -19.43 2.91
C LEU A 124 -4.09 -20.41 4.08
N ALA A 125 -3.07 -20.44 4.93
CA ALA A 125 -3.08 -21.16 6.20
C ALA A 125 -2.78 -20.17 7.33
N VAL A 126 -3.79 -19.83 8.11
CA VAL A 126 -3.67 -18.87 9.20
C VAL A 126 -3.16 -19.61 10.44
N LYS A 127 -1.88 -19.45 10.77
CA LYS A 127 -1.27 -20.18 11.91
C LYS A 127 -1.63 -19.60 13.27
N GLY A 128 -1.89 -18.29 13.35
CA GLY A 128 -2.11 -17.59 14.61
C GLY A 128 -2.24 -16.09 14.38
N LYS A 129 -1.99 -15.31 15.43
CA LYS A 129 -1.95 -13.85 15.41
C LYS A 129 -0.62 -13.40 16.00
N ASP A 130 0.03 -12.45 15.34
CA ASP A 130 1.20 -11.76 15.86
C ASP A 130 0.91 -10.28 16.09
N SER A 131 1.65 -9.69 17.03
CA SER A 131 1.78 -8.25 17.15
C SER A 131 2.88 -7.75 16.22
N TYR A 132 2.56 -6.79 15.36
CA TYR A 132 3.53 -6.17 14.46
C TYR A 132 3.81 -4.73 14.87
N LYS A 133 5.03 -4.26 14.64
CA LYS A 133 5.45 -2.87 14.82
C LYS A 133 6.03 -2.34 13.51
N LEU A 134 5.70 -1.10 13.18
CA LEU A 134 6.14 -0.45 11.96
C LEU A 134 7.24 0.58 12.28
N GLY A 135 8.51 0.18 12.14
CA GLY A 135 9.61 0.98 12.66
C GLY A 135 9.49 1.15 14.17
N ASP A 136 9.62 2.38 14.65
CA ASP A 136 9.45 2.71 16.08
C ASP A 136 7.97 2.81 16.51
N CYS A 137 7.03 2.65 15.58
CA CYS A 137 5.60 2.63 15.86
C CYS A 137 5.16 1.27 16.41
N LYS A 138 4.66 1.30 17.65
CA LYS A 138 4.16 0.13 18.39
C LYS A 138 2.77 -0.32 17.96
#